data_AF-A0A849Q8F3-F1
#
_entry.id   AF-A0A849Q8F3-F1
#
_cell.length_a   1.000
_cell.length_b   1.000
_cell.length_c   1.000
_cell.angle_alpha   90.00
_cell.angle_beta   90.00
_cell.angle_gamma   90.00
#
_symmetry.space_group_name_H-M   'P 1'
#
loop_
_entity.id
_entity.type
_entity.pdbx_description
1 polymer ?
#
loop_
_entity_poly.entity_id
_entity_poly.type
_entity_poly.pdbx_seq_one_letter_code
_entity_poly.pdbx_strand_id
1 'polypeptide(L)'
;MPAKKTAKKIKSKQKSTVDRSVKDQSSDKITFSVDKKSIVYMIAFAVLVIVSIGIVGMLSNDSDSEKQDDIIDNDDVTSDIPAVVEDDSLLDDSVADDTILDEIDSIVDSEVSDSDSELDTSYISEAGEIVAEVGVAVETDVIDVTLDSYELSTSHIYQTEDDGENITDTARAGKQFLIADFSVKNKGATSVYIGSTKITLISDGAYTFEPVTYEGYDVLPKSKRIYTGTEINGRVVFEIPLSSEDMKIRYSLSGLSISDRFVTWFLK
;
A
#
# COMPACT_ATOMS: atom_id res chain seq x y z
N MET A 1 -56.84 39.91 -12.24
CA MET A 1 -57.22 39.44 -10.88
C MET A 1 -55.96 39.11 -10.10
N PRO A 2 -55.52 39.93 -9.12
CA PRO A 2 -54.30 39.67 -8.37
C PRO A 2 -54.58 38.91 -7.07
N ALA A 3 -53.79 37.86 -6.82
CA ALA A 3 -53.86 37.03 -5.62
C ALA A 3 -53.23 37.73 -4.41
N LYS A 4 -53.97 37.78 -3.31
CA LYS A 4 -53.58 38.35 -2.02
C LYS A 4 -52.48 37.52 -1.36
N LYS A 5 -51.37 38.17 -1.02
CA LYS A 5 -50.37 37.70 -0.05
C LYS A 5 -50.93 37.88 1.37
N THR A 6 -50.80 36.86 2.22
CA THR A 6 -51.10 36.96 3.66
C THR A 6 -49.82 36.68 4.44
N ALA A 7 -49.25 37.72 5.03
CA ALA A 7 -48.10 37.65 5.92
C ALA A 7 -48.56 37.24 7.33
N LYS A 8 -47.95 36.19 7.90
CA LYS A 8 -48.18 35.80 9.30
C LYS A 8 -46.98 36.26 10.14
N LYS A 9 -47.28 37.18 11.05
CA LYS A 9 -46.35 37.80 12.01
C LYS A 9 -46.31 36.92 13.26
N ILE A 10 -45.16 36.39 13.64
CA ILE A 10 -44.95 35.77 14.95
C ILE A 10 -43.78 36.49 15.61
N LYS A 11 -44.09 37.26 16.66
CA LYS A 11 -43.15 37.73 17.68
C LYS A 11 -43.34 36.83 18.89
N SER A 12 -42.27 36.36 19.52
CA SER A 12 -42.02 36.59 20.96
C SER A 12 -40.74 35.89 21.41
N LYS A 13 -39.99 36.63 22.23
CA LYS A 13 -38.75 36.30 22.94
C LYS A 13 -38.94 35.14 23.92
N GLN A 14 -37.90 34.34 24.14
CA GLN A 14 -37.47 34.02 25.51
C GLN A 14 -35.97 33.73 25.56
N LYS A 15 -35.30 34.48 26.43
CA LYS A 15 -33.89 34.40 26.82
C LYS A 15 -33.84 33.44 28.01
N SER A 16 -33.01 32.39 27.94
CA SER A 16 -32.70 31.54 29.09
C SER A 16 -31.20 31.27 29.10
N THR A 17 -30.52 31.97 29.99
CA THR A 17 -29.15 31.69 30.43
C THR A 17 -29.21 30.45 31.34
N VAL A 18 -28.43 29.42 31.04
CA VAL A 18 -28.24 28.28 31.95
C VAL A 18 -26.75 28.09 32.15
N ASP A 19 -26.28 28.53 33.32
CA ASP A 19 -25.07 28.06 33.96
C ASP A 19 -25.14 26.53 34.11
N ARG A 20 -24.13 25.82 33.62
CA ARG A 20 -23.90 24.42 34.02
C ARG A 20 -22.50 24.27 34.61
N SER A 21 -22.53 24.25 35.94
CA SER A 21 -21.55 23.66 36.84
C SER A 21 -21.01 22.34 36.30
N VAL A 22 -19.69 22.26 36.27
CA VAL A 22 -18.88 21.04 36.21
C VAL A 22 -19.31 20.11 37.36
N LYS A 23 -19.58 18.85 37.03
CA LYS A 23 -19.73 17.75 38.00
C LYS A 23 -19.05 16.51 37.44
N ASP A 24 -18.18 15.94 38.26
CA ASP A 24 -17.37 14.74 38.06
C ASP A 24 -18.09 13.63 37.29
N GLN A 25 -17.47 13.16 36.22
CA GLN A 25 -17.86 11.92 35.56
C GLN A 25 -17.29 10.72 36.32
N SER A 26 -18.21 10.08 37.05
CA SER A 26 -18.12 8.72 37.54
C SER A 26 -17.84 7.74 36.39
N SER A 27 -16.93 6.80 36.61
CA SER A 27 -16.58 5.71 35.69
C SER A 27 -17.77 4.76 35.47
N ASP A 28 -18.53 5.00 34.40
CA ASP A 28 -19.58 4.08 33.98
C ASP A 28 -18.98 2.79 33.42
N LYS A 29 -19.27 1.70 34.11
CA LYS A 29 -18.86 0.34 33.80
C LYS A 29 -19.62 -0.13 32.55
N ILE A 30 -18.97 -0.09 31.39
CA ILE A 30 -19.53 -0.60 30.13
C ILE A 30 -19.77 -2.10 30.30
N THR A 31 -21.03 -2.50 30.30
CA THR A 31 -21.44 -3.90 30.42
C THR A 31 -21.90 -4.38 29.05
N PHE A 32 -21.08 -5.20 28.38
CA PHE A 32 -21.45 -5.80 27.11
C PHE A 32 -22.40 -6.97 27.35
N SER A 33 -23.66 -6.82 26.95
CA SER A 33 -24.62 -7.91 26.95
C SER A 33 -24.46 -8.72 25.66
N VAL A 34 -23.67 -9.78 25.70
CA VAL A 34 -23.55 -10.73 24.58
C VAL A 34 -24.79 -11.63 24.57
N ASP A 35 -25.55 -11.61 23.47
CA ASP A 35 -26.68 -12.52 23.28
C ASP A 35 -26.19 -13.97 23.25
N LYS A 36 -26.88 -14.85 23.99
CA LYS A 36 -26.55 -16.28 24.07
C LYS A 36 -26.57 -16.97 22.70
N LYS A 37 -27.34 -16.44 21.73
CA LYS A 37 -27.33 -16.95 20.36
C LYS A 37 -26.00 -16.70 19.66
N SER A 38 -25.37 -15.53 19.83
CA SER A 38 -24.08 -15.20 19.21
C SER A 38 -22.93 -16.08 19.70
N ILE A 39 -22.97 -16.53 20.97
CA ILE A 39 -21.96 -17.44 21.53
C ILE A 39 -22.03 -18.81 20.85
N VAL A 40 -23.24 -19.30 20.55
CA VAL A 40 -23.41 -20.59 19.86
C VAL A 40 -22.86 -20.54 18.43
N TYR A 41 -23.05 -19.42 17.72
CA TYR A 41 -22.49 -19.24 16.37
C TYR A 41 -20.96 -19.13 16.38
N MET A 42 -20.36 -18.41 17.34
CA MET A 42 -18.90 -18.35 17.45
C MET A 42 -18.26 -19.70 17.76
N ILE A 43 -18.86 -20.51 18.65
CA ILE A 43 -18.34 -21.86 18.96
C ILE A 43 -18.48 -22.79 17.75
N ALA A 44 -19.60 -22.73 17.03
CA ALA A 44 -19.80 -23.53 15.81
C ALA A 44 -18.78 -23.18 14.72
N PHE A 45 -18.44 -21.90 14.56
CA PHE A 45 -17.45 -21.44 13.57
C PHE A 45 -16.03 -21.91 13.92
N ALA A 46 -15.64 -21.83 15.20
CA ALA A 46 -14.33 -22.29 15.66
C ALA A 46 -14.13 -23.82 15.46
N VAL A 47 -15.17 -24.62 15.67
CA VAL A 47 -15.10 -26.07 15.44
C VAL A 47 -14.99 -26.40 13.94
N LEU A 48 -15.65 -25.64 13.06
CA LEU A 48 -15.58 -25.85 11.62
C LEU A 48 -14.15 -25.61 11.08
N VAL A 49 -13.46 -24.59 11.58
CA VAL A 49 -12.08 -24.23 11.15
C VAL A 49 -11.05 -25.28 11.58
N ILE A 50 -11.23 -25.94 12.72
CA ILE A 50 -10.30 -26.98 13.18
C ILE A 50 -10.43 -28.26 12.34
N VAL A 51 -11.64 -28.59 11.87
CA VAL A 51 -11.87 -29.79 11.06
C VAL A 51 -11.28 -29.65 9.65
N SER A 52 -11.26 -28.46 9.06
CA SER A 52 -10.69 -28.25 7.71
C SER A 52 -9.16 -28.31 7.68
N ILE A 53 -8.46 -27.94 8.76
CA ILE A 53 -6.99 -28.04 8.83
C ILE A 53 -6.54 -29.51 8.99
N GLY A 54 -7.36 -30.36 9.62
CA GLY A 54 -7.04 -31.77 9.86
C GLY A 54 -7.08 -32.68 8.63
N ILE A 55 -7.72 -32.27 7.53
CA ILE A 55 -7.92 -33.14 6.34
C ILE A 55 -6.80 -32.98 5.29
N VAL A 56 -6.07 -31.87 5.31
CA VAL A 56 -5.00 -31.61 4.32
C VAL A 56 -3.69 -32.36 4.66
N GLY A 57 -3.52 -32.86 5.88
CA GLY A 57 -2.28 -33.52 6.32
C GLY A 57 -2.14 -35.02 6.00
N MET A 58 -3.10 -35.66 5.32
CA MET A 58 -3.12 -37.12 5.15
C MET A 58 -3.17 -37.64 3.70
N LEU A 59 -2.93 -36.80 2.70
CA LEU A 59 -2.85 -37.25 1.31
C LEU A 59 -1.44 -37.05 0.74
N SER A 60 -0.65 -38.14 0.84
CA SER A 60 0.41 -38.60 -0.08
C SER A 60 1.72 -37.77 -0.10
N ASN A 61 2.91 -38.20 0.31
CA ASN A 61 3.61 -39.49 0.47
C ASN A 61 3.51 -40.51 -0.69
N ASP A 62 4.69 -40.91 -1.15
CA ASP A 62 5.05 -41.91 -2.18
C ASP A 62 5.14 -41.40 -3.63
N SER A 63 6.35 -40.94 -4.02
CA SER A 63 6.87 -41.23 -5.36
C SER A 63 8.30 -41.72 -5.26
N ASP A 64 8.45 -42.97 -5.67
CA ASP A 64 9.64 -43.79 -5.66
C ASP A 64 10.89 -43.13 -6.24
N SER A 65 12.00 -43.41 -5.56
CA SER A 65 13.36 -43.23 -6.02
C SER A 65 13.67 -44.21 -7.17
N GLU A 66 13.77 -43.71 -8.39
CA GLU A 66 14.38 -44.47 -9.49
C GLU A 66 15.84 -44.03 -9.66
N LYS A 67 16.73 -44.99 -9.41
CA LYS A 67 18.16 -44.89 -9.66
C LYS A 67 18.39 -44.87 -11.17
N GLN A 68 19.08 -43.85 -11.66
CA GLN A 68 19.85 -43.98 -12.90
C GLN A 68 21.33 -43.87 -12.57
N ASP A 69 21.94 -45.05 -12.51
CA ASP A 69 23.36 -45.24 -12.67
C ASP A 69 23.73 -45.04 -14.16
N ASP A 70 24.96 -44.56 -14.35
CA ASP A 70 25.87 -44.90 -15.44
C ASP A 70 26.00 -44.04 -16.73
N ILE A 71 27.18 -43.40 -16.76
CA ILE A 71 28.18 -43.37 -17.85
C ILE A 71 27.88 -42.48 -19.06
N ILE A 72 28.55 -41.32 -19.13
CA ILE A 72 29.32 -40.91 -20.32
C ILE A 72 30.62 -40.23 -19.85
N ASP A 73 31.71 -40.98 -19.95
CA ASP A 73 33.09 -40.46 -20.00
C ASP A 73 33.36 -39.84 -21.37
N ASN A 74 34.27 -38.85 -21.35
CA ASN A 74 35.09 -38.33 -22.46
C ASN A 74 34.38 -37.49 -23.54
N ASP A 75 34.71 -36.20 -23.60
CA ASP A 75 35.87 -35.82 -24.40
C ASP A 75 36.32 -34.38 -24.13
N ASP A 76 37.63 -34.30 -23.96
CA ASP A 76 38.53 -33.18 -24.09
C ASP A 76 38.18 -32.26 -25.27
N VAL A 77 37.75 -31.03 -24.98
CA VAL A 77 37.84 -29.91 -25.92
C VAL A 77 38.50 -28.74 -25.20
N THR A 78 39.83 -28.78 -25.25
CA THR A 78 40.65 -27.57 -25.25
C THR A 78 40.41 -26.82 -26.55
N SER A 79 39.89 -25.60 -26.49
CA SER A 79 40.25 -24.55 -27.47
C SER A 79 39.86 -23.15 -26.97
N ASP A 80 40.90 -22.36 -26.79
CA ASP A 80 41.00 -20.95 -27.15
C ASP A 80 40.22 -19.93 -26.33
N ILE A 81 40.88 -19.48 -25.26
CA ILE A 81 40.70 -18.17 -24.64
C ILE A 81 41.27 -17.12 -25.62
N PRO A 82 40.46 -16.24 -26.25
CA PRO A 82 41.01 -15.10 -26.96
C PRO A 82 41.51 -14.05 -25.96
N ALA A 83 42.71 -13.54 -26.28
CA ALA A 83 43.50 -12.62 -25.51
C ALA A 83 42.75 -11.37 -25.04
N VAL A 84 43.04 -11.03 -23.78
CA VAL A 84 42.88 -9.70 -23.20
C VAL A 84 43.60 -8.69 -24.11
N VAL A 85 42.83 -7.80 -24.72
CA VAL A 85 43.37 -6.55 -25.29
C VAL A 85 43.28 -5.51 -24.19
N GLU A 86 44.41 -5.26 -23.55
CA GLU A 86 44.63 -4.06 -22.74
C GLU A 86 44.68 -2.87 -23.71
N ASP A 87 43.62 -2.07 -23.74
CA ASP A 87 43.65 -0.76 -24.39
C ASP A 87 44.00 0.29 -23.32
N ASP A 88 45.30 0.42 -23.09
CA ASP A 88 45.93 1.57 -22.45
C ASP A 88 45.82 2.78 -23.39
N SER A 89 44.73 3.53 -23.31
CA SER A 89 44.68 4.91 -23.80
C SER A 89 44.71 5.90 -22.63
N LEU A 90 45.95 6.16 -22.21
CA LEU A 90 46.35 7.40 -21.57
C LEU A 90 46.17 8.59 -22.53
N LEU A 91 46.03 9.79 -21.94
CA LEU A 91 45.96 11.15 -22.53
C LEU A 91 44.51 11.57 -22.88
N ASP A 92 43.95 12.64 -22.30
CA ASP A 92 44.49 14.00 -22.38
C ASP A 92 44.16 14.87 -21.16
N ASP A 93 45.13 15.72 -20.88
CA ASP A 93 45.22 16.75 -19.85
C ASP A 93 44.58 18.03 -20.39
N SER A 94 44.28 18.99 -19.50
CA SER A 94 43.80 20.36 -19.82
C SER A 94 42.36 20.45 -20.34
N VAL A 95 41.51 21.37 -19.87
CA VAL A 95 41.73 22.80 -19.66
C VAL A 95 40.81 23.28 -18.53
N ALA A 96 41.40 24.02 -17.59
CA ALA A 96 40.66 24.88 -16.68
C ALA A 96 39.94 25.97 -17.48
N ASP A 97 38.63 26.06 -17.36
CA ASP A 97 37.90 27.27 -17.74
C ASP A 97 37.31 27.91 -16.47
N ASP A 98 38.16 28.75 -15.88
CA ASP A 98 37.76 29.84 -14.99
C ASP A 98 37.04 30.88 -15.85
N THR A 99 35.72 31.01 -15.70
CA THR A 99 34.88 32.20 -15.96
C THR A 99 33.42 31.71 -15.91
N ILE A 100 32.46 32.24 -15.16
CA ILE A 100 32.08 33.63 -14.89
C ILE A 100 31.30 33.62 -13.58
N LEU A 101 31.80 34.32 -12.56
CA LEU A 101 31.03 34.76 -11.41
C LEU A 101 30.50 36.16 -11.73
N ASP A 102 29.35 36.23 -12.41
CA ASP A 102 28.59 37.48 -12.54
C ASP A 102 27.26 37.34 -11.79
N GLU A 103 27.25 38.02 -10.64
CA GLU A 103 26.15 38.80 -10.09
C GLU A 103 24.73 38.47 -10.60
N ILE A 104 23.97 37.75 -9.77
CA ILE A 104 22.51 37.95 -9.70
C ILE A 104 22.16 38.28 -8.26
N ASP A 105 22.42 39.53 -7.89
CA ASP A 105 21.86 40.18 -6.72
C ASP A 105 20.43 40.60 -7.08
N SER A 106 19.48 39.69 -6.87
CA SER A 106 18.05 39.95 -6.97
C SER A 106 17.36 39.41 -5.72
N ILE A 107 17.52 40.16 -4.63
CA ILE A 107 16.74 40.06 -3.42
C ILE A 107 15.28 40.41 -3.80
N VAL A 108 14.49 39.37 -4.05
CA VAL A 108 13.04 39.45 -3.99
C VAL A 108 12.68 39.08 -2.56
N ASP A 109 12.23 40.09 -1.80
CA ASP A 109 11.53 39.95 -0.53
C ASP A 109 10.21 39.20 -0.80
N SER A 110 10.30 37.89 -0.91
CA SER A 110 9.12 37.02 -0.90
C SER A 110 8.77 36.79 0.56
N GLU A 111 7.71 37.44 1.03
CA GLU A 111 7.15 37.17 2.34
C GLU A 111 6.83 35.68 2.44
N VAL A 112 7.69 34.97 3.17
CA VAL A 112 7.51 33.58 3.55
C VAL A 112 6.32 33.58 4.49
N SER A 113 5.14 33.34 3.92
CA SER A 113 3.95 33.00 4.67
C SER A 113 4.21 31.62 5.26
N ASP A 114 4.76 31.60 6.48
CA ASP A 114 4.85 30.43 7.37
C ASP A 114 3.44 29.88 7.60
N SER A 115 2.98 29.14 6.61
CA SER A 115 1.79 28.32 6.72
C SER A 115 2.28 27.03 7.34
N ASP A 116 2.55 27.11 8.65
CA ASP A 116 2.61 25.95 9.55
C ASP A 116 1.23 25.28 9.53
N SER A 117 0.93 24.61 8.41
CA SER A 117 -0.09 23.59 8.39
C SER A 117 0.53 22.37 9.04
N GLU A 118 0.45 22.32 10.37
CA GLU A 118 0.54 21.06 11.11
C GLU A 118 -0.60 20.16 10.59
N LEU A 119 -0.33 19.48 9.48
CA LEU A 119 -1.18 18.45 8.93
C LEU A 119 -1.06 17.27 9.89
N ASP A 120 -1.95 17.25 10.88
CA ASP A 120 -2.19 16.11 11.75
C ASP A 120 -2.84 14.99 10.90
N THR A 121 -2.00 14.28 10.15
CA THR A 121 -2.42 13.33 9.09
C THR A 121 -2.46 11.88 9.51
N SER A 122 -2.45 11.58 10.82
CA SER A 122 -2.65 10.19 11.26
C SER A 122 -3.45 10.11 12.55
N TYR A 123 -4.74 9.81 12.42
CA TYR A 123 -5.49 9.28 13.55
C TYR A 123 -4.97 7.87 13.84
N ILE A 124 -4.08 7.77 14.83
CA ILE A 124 -3.66 6.47 15.38
C ILE A 124 -4.86 5.93 16.17
N SER A 125 -5.53 4.93 15.61
CA SER A 125 -6.54 4.20 16.37
C SER A 125 -5.89 3.43 17.54
N GLU A 126 -6.65 3.15 18.60
CA GLU A 126 -6.18 2.38 19.77
C GLU A 126 -5.62 0.99 19.41
N ALA A 127 -5.81 0.53 18.18
CA ALA A 127 -5.36 -0.78 17.67
C ALA A 127 -4.08 -0.74 16.81
N GLY A 128 -3.37 0.40 16.71
CA GLY A 128 -2.14 0.48 15.92
C GLY A 128 -2.36 0.54 14.40
N GLU A 129 -3.58 0.86 13.97
CA GLU A 129 -3.94 1.17 12.58
C GLU A 129 -3.89 2.70 12.38
N ILE A 130 -3.12 3.12 11.39
CA ILE A 130 -3.00 4.50 10.90
C ILE A 130 -3.95 4.64 9.72
N VAL A 131 -4.94 5.52 9.82
CA VAL A 131 -5.86 5.83 8.72
C VAL A 131 -5.31 7.00 7.92
N ALA A 132 -5.24 6.84 6.60
CA ALA A 132 -4.70 7.86 5.69
C ALA A 132 -5.62 8.12 4.49
N GLU A 133 -5.50 9.32 3.93
CA GLU A 133 -6.18 9.71 2.70
C GLU A 133 -5.32 9.32 1.47
N VAL A 134 -5.97 9.03 0.34
CA VAL A 134 -5.30 8.76 -0.93
C VAL A 134 -4.55 10.02 -1.38
N GLY A 135 -3.31 9.86 -1.84
CA GLY A 135 -2.40 10.93 -2.22
C GLY A 135 -1.69 11.61 -1.05
N VAL A 136 -1.94 11.19 0.20
CA VAL A 136 -1.26 11.71 1.39
C VAL A 136 -0.25 10.67 1.90
N ALA A 137 1.02 11.09 1.98
CA ALA A 137 2.09 10.25 2.49
C ALA A 137 1.91 10.00 3.99
N VAL A 138 2.05 8.74 4.40
CA VAL A 138 2.17 8.36 5.81
C VAL A 138 3.62 8.24 6.16
N GLU A 139 4.09 9.21 6.96
CA GLU A 139 5.47 9.26 7.40
C GLU A 139 5.68 8.43 8.66
N THR A 140 6.79 7.68 8.66
CA THR A 140 7.30 6.99 9.84
C THR A 140 8.80 7.26 9.98
N ASP A 141 9.41 6.81 11.07
CA ASP A 141 10.86 6.92 11.26
C ASP A 141 11.67 6.14 10.22
N VAL A 142 11.05 5.19 9.52
CA VAL A 142 11.73 4.24 8.64
C VAL A 142 11.33 4.43 7.17
N ILE A 143 10.04 4.60 6.90
CA ILE A 143 9.54 4.79 5.53
C ILE A 143 8.49 5.90 5.45
N ASP A 144 8.37 6.47 4.25
CA ASP A 144 7.15 7.13 3.79
C ASP A 144 6.43 6.19 2.85
N VAL A 145 5.12 6.02 3.04
CA VAL A 145 4.28 5.22 2.17
C VAL A 145 3.04 6.00 1.76
N THR A 146 2.74 5.98 0.47
CA THR A 146 1.59 6.65 -0.12
C THR A 146 0.84 5.68 -1.02
N LEU A 147 -0.49 5.68 -0.92
CA LEU A 147 -1.36 5.21 -2.00
C LEU A 147 -1.63 6.43 -2.87
N ASP A 148 -0.93 6.55 -4.00
CA ASP A 148 -0.93 7.76 -4.83
C ASP A 148 -2.26 7.92 -5.56
N SER A 149 -2.75 6.83 -6.15
CA SER A 149 -4.03 6.80 -6.85
C SER A 149 -4.61 5.39 -6.89
N TYR A 150 -5.91 5.29 -7.20
CA TYR A 150 -6.52 4.03 -7.56
C TYR A 150 -7.62 4.24 -8.61
N GLU A 151 -7.89 3.20 -9.39
CA GLU A 151 -9.01 3.15 -10.32
C GLU A 151 -9.67 1.77 -10.36
N LEU A 152 -10.95 1.77 -10.77
CA LEU A 152 -11.69 0.56 -11.09
C LEU A 152 -11.84 0.46 -12.60
N SER A 153 -11.50 -0.68 -13.17
CA SER A 153 -11.54 -0.88 -14.62
C SER A 153 -11.89 -2.33 -14.97
N THR A 154 -12.55 -2.55 -16.11
CA THR A 154 -12.77 -3.90 -16.64
C THR A 154 -11.54 -4.47 -17.34
N SER A 155 -10.54 -3.63 -17.63
CA SER A 155 -9.29 -4.03 -18.30
C SER A 155 -8.08 -3.35 -17.68
N HIS A 156 -6.97 -4.08 -17.61
CA HIS A 156 -5.69 -3.59 -17.15
C HIS A 156 -4.69 -3.66 -18.31
N ILE A 157 -4.08 -2.52 -18.64
CA ILE A 157 -3.13 -2.41 -19.74
C ILE A 157 -1.74 -2.15 -19.14
N TYR A 158 -0.76 -2.97 -19.52
CA TYR A 158 0.63 -2.86 -19.03
C TYR A 158 1.63 -3.19 -20.13
N GLN A 159 2.90 -2.80 -19.94
CA GLN A 159 4.00 -3.11 -20.86
C GLN A 159 4.95 -4.15 -20.26
N THR A 160 5.43 -5.09 -21.07
CA THR A 160 6.31 -6.19 -20.61
C THR A 160 7.80 -5.89 -20.67
N GLU A 161 8.53 -6.42 -19.68
CA GLU A 161 9.99 -6.17 -19.49
C GLU A 161 10.88 -6.48 -20.69
N ASP A 162 10.48 -7.41 -21.55
CA ASP A 162 11.33 -7.90 -22.63
C ASP A 162 11.23 -7.06 -23.90
N ASP A 163 10.01 -6.69 -24.32
CA ASP A 163 9.76 -6.16 -25.66
C ASP A 163 9.00 -4.81 -25.67
N GLY A 164 8.53 -4.33 -24.51
CA GLY A 164 7.75 -3.11 -24.41
C GLY A 164 6.35 -3.20 -25.05
N GLU A 165 5.88 -4.43 -25.31
CA GLU A 165 4.56 -4.68 -25.89
C GLU A 165 3.46 -4.34 -24.88
N ASN A 166 2.41 -3.66 -25.33
CA ASN A 166 1.24 -3.42 -24.50
C ASN A 166 0.37 -4.68 -24.45
N ILE A 167 0.28 -5.31 -23.27
CA ILE A 167 -0.66 -6.39 -22.98
C ILE A 167 -1.93 -5.80 -22.38
N THR A 168 -3.08 -6.33 -22.79
CA THR A 168 -4.38 -5.99 -22.20
C THR A 168 -4.97 -7.22 -21.53
N ASP A 169 -5.03 -7.20 -20.21
CA ASP A 169 -5.79 -8.16 -19.42
C ASP A 169 -7.23 -7.69 -19.29
N THR A 170 -8.18 -8.62 -19.41
CA THR A 170 -9.61 -8.36 -19.18
C THR A 170 -10.06 -9.12 -17.96
N ALA A 171 -10.76 -8.44 -17.04
CA ALA A 171 -11.30 -9.06 -15.84
C ALA A 171 -12.32 -10.15 -16.23
N ARG A 172 -12.41 -11.21 -15.41
CA ARG A 172 -13.40 -12.27 -15.64
C ARG A 172 -14.83 -11.73 -15.53
N ALA A 173 -15.77 -12.44 -16.15
CA ALA A 173 -17.19 -12.09 -16.10
C ALA A 173 -17.69 -11.91 -14.64
N GLY A 174 -18.36 -10.79 -14.38
CA GLY A 174 -18.84 -10.42 -13.04
C GLY A 174 -17.79 -9.80 -12.12
N LYS A 175 -16.58 -9.54 -12.64
CA LYS A 175 -15.47 -8.92 -11.91
C LYS A 175 -14.97 -7.65 -12.61
N GLN A 176 -14.11 -6.93 -11.90
CA GLN A 176 -13.33 -5.80 -12.38
C GLN A 176 -11.95 -5.81 -11.71
N PHE A 177 -11.02 -5.06 -12.27
CA PHE A 177 -9.75 -4.76 -11.65
C PHE A 177 -9.87 -3.53 -10.76
N LEU A 178 -9.21 -3.60 -9.62
CA LEU A 178 -8.80 -2.44 -8.83
C LEU A 178 -7.30 -2.26 -9.04
N ILE A 179 -6.92 -1.15 -9.63
CA ILE A 179 -5.54 -0.81 -9.98
C ILE A 179 -5.11 0.29 -9.02
N ALA A 180 -4.06 0.07 -8.24
CA ALA A 180 -3.60 0.98 -7.19
C ALA A 180 -2.11 1.27 -7.37
N ASP A 181 -1.76 2.55 -7.44
CA ASP A 181 -0.38 3.02 -7.59
C ASP A 181 0.17 3.45 -6.21
N PHE A 182 1.38 2.99 -5.89
CA PHE A 182 2.04 3.26 -4.61
C PHE A 182 3.43 3.84 -4.80
N SER A 183 3.79 4.71 -3.85
CA SER A 183 5.14 5.19 -3.63
C SER A 183 5.61 4.78 -2.23
N VAL A 184 6.85 4.28 -2.14
CA VAL A 184 7.48 3.89 -0.88
C VAL A 184 8.92 4.38 -0.84
N LYS A 185 9.22 5.27 0.11
CA LYS A 185 10.56 5.82 0.31
C LYS A 185 11.15 5.35 1.63
N ASN A 186 12.39 4.84 1.60
CA ASN A 186 13.11 4.50 2.82
C ASN A 186 13.85 5.73 3.35
N LYS A 187 13.40 6.29 4.47
CA LYS A 187 14.08 7.38 5.19
C LYS A 187 14.95 6.89 6.35
N GLY A 188 14.81 5.62 6.73
CA GLY A 188 15.55 5.02 7.84
C GLY A 188 17.03 4.81 7.52
N ALA A 189 17.84 4.64 8.58
CA ALA A 189 19.29 4.48 8.46
C ALA A 189 19.75 3.12 7.87
N THR A 190 18.84 2.16 7.70
CA THR A 190 19.14 0.80 7.22
C THR A 190 18.27 0.43 6.02
N SER A 191 18.75 -0.50 5.19
CA SER A 191 17.92 -1.06 4.11
C SER A 191 16.71 -1.83 4.66
N VAL A 192 15.57 -1.74 3.97
CA VAL A 192 14.33 -2.43 4.35
C VAL A 192 13.76 -3.23 3.20
N TYR A 193 12.95 -4.25 3.52
CA TYR A 193 12.20 -5.02 2.51
C TYR A 193 10.78 -4.48 2.41
N ILE A 194 10.40 -4.10 1.20
CA ILE A 194 9.06 -3.59 0.87
C ILE A 194 8.55 -4.28 -0.39
N GLY A 195 7.25 -4.21 -0.66
CA GLY A 195 6.68 -4.80 -1.86
C GLY A 195 5.19 -5.12 -1.73
N SER A 196 4.62 -5.66 -2.80
CA SER A 196 3.19 -5.96 -2.88
C SER A 196 2.72 -7.03 -1.89
N THR A 197 3.61 -7.87 -1.36
CA THR A 197 3.28 -8.84 -0.28
C THR A 197 2.88 -8.18 1.04
N LYS A 198 3.16 -6.89 1.21
CA LYS A 198 2.72 -6.11 2.39
C LYS A 198 1.32 -5.52 2.22
N ILE A 199 0.72 -5.64 1.03
CA ILE A 199 -0.52 -4.96 0.66
C ILE A 199 -1.66 -5.97 0.61
N THR A 200 -2.73 -5.67 1.32
CA THR A 200 -3.96 -6.48 1.33
C THR A 200 -5.14 -5.58 1.00
N LEU A 201 -5.98 -5.99 0.05
CA LEU A 201 -7.28 -5.38 -0.17
C LEU A 201 -8.34 -6.10 0.67
N ILE A 202 -9.20 -5.33 1.33
CA ILE A 202 -10.30 -5.82 2.17
C ILE A 202 -11.60 -5.20 1.65
N SER A 203 -12.65 -6.01 1.49
CA SER A 203 -14.01 -5.56 1.10
C SER A 203 -15.05 -6.18 2.03
N ASP A 204 -16.19 -5.48 2.19
CA ASP A 204 -17.34 -5.90 2.99
C ASP A 204 -16.97 -6.37 4.40
N GLY A 205 -15.94 -5.75 4.99
CA GLY A 205 -15.47 -5.99 6.36
C GLY A 205 -14.75 -7.32 6.62
N ALA A 206 -14.67 -8.25 5.65
CA ALA A 206 -14.06 -9.57 5.89
C ALA A 206 -13.40 -10.23 4.67
N TYR A 207 -13.76 -9.88 3.44
CA TYR A 207 -13.19 -10.51 2.26
C TYR A 207 -11.84 -9.90 1.93
N THR A 208 -10.80 -10.73 1.93
CA THR A 208 -9.44 -10.33 1.58
C THR A 208 -9.10 -10.76 0.16
N PHE A 209 -8.43 -9.88 -0.57
CA PHE A 209 -7.93 -10.16 -1.92
C PHE A 209 -6.41 -10.03 -1.95
N GLU A 210 -5.77 -10.99 -2.60
CA GLU A 210 -4.35 -10.97 -2.90
C GLU A 210 -4.10 -10.24 -4.24
N PRO A 211 -2.96 -9.57 -4.39
CA PRO A 211 -2.55 -8.99 -5.67
C PRO A 211 -2.50 -10.03 -6.79
N VAL A 212 -2.99 -9.66 -7.97
CA VAL A 212 -2.79 -10.39 -9.21
C VAL A 212 -1.32 -10.26 -9.61
N THR A 213 -0.70 -11.38 -9.98
CA THR A 213 0.65 -11.38 -10.56
C THR A 213 0.54 -11.13 -12.05
N TYR A 214 1.32 -10.17 -12.56
CA TYR A 214 1.48 -9.88 -13.99
C TYR A 214 2.91 -9.43 -14.26
N GLU A 215 3.33 -9.46 -15.52
CA GLU A 215 4.73 -9.25 -15.96
C GLU A 215 4.95 -7.85 -16.54
N GLY A 216 4.44 -6.81 -15.86
CA GLY A 216 4.59 -5.43 -16.31
C GLY A 216 5.75 -4.69 -15.62
N TYR A 217 6.41 -3.75 -16.33
CA TYR A 217 7.45 -2.90 -15.73
C TYR A 217 6.95 -2.02 -14.59
N ASP A 218 5.65 -1.71 -14.57
CA ASP A 218 5.03 -0.87 -13.57
C ASP A 218 4.69 -1.64 -12.29
N VAL A 219 4.89 -2.97 -12.25
CA VAL A 219 4.52 -3.80 -11.11
C VAL A 219 5.31 -3.43 -9.86
N LEU A 220 4.60 -3.28 -8.73
CA LEU A 220 5.27 -3.23 -7.44
C LEU A 220 5.81 -4.64 -7.12
N PRO A 221 7.14 -4.81 -6.99
CA PRO A 221 7.73 -6.12 -6.81
C PRO A 221 7.21 -6.79 -5.53
N LYS A 222 7.10 -8.12 -5.53
CA LYS A 222 6.59 -8.89 -4.38
C LYS A 222 7.35 -8.59 -3.10
N SER A 223 8.67 -8.54 -3.21
CA SER A 223 9.58 -8.13 -2.14
C SER A 223 10.87 -7.62 -2.75
N LYS A 224 11.26 -6.41 -2.42
CA LYS A 224 12.49 -5.76 -2.87
C LYS A 224 13.15 -5.09 -1.67
N ARG A 225 14.47 -5.31 -1.55
CA ARG A 225 15.29 -4.56 -0.61
C ARG A 225 15.52 -3.17 -1.20
N ILE A 226 15.17 -2.13 -0.45
CA ILE A 226 15.44 -0.73 -0.81
C ILE A 226 16.40 -0.10 0.21
N TYR A 227 17.37 0.66 -0.29
CA TYR A 227 18.39 1.31 0.54
C TYR A 227 17.90 2.67 1.06
N THR A 228 18.59 3.20 2.06
CA THR A 228 18.30 4.53 2.62
C THR A 228 18.29 5.60 1.53
N GLY A 229 17.32 6.50 1.60
CA GLY A 229 17.09 7.57 0.63
C GLY A 229 16.49 7.12 -0.69
N THR A 230 16.34 5.81 -0.92
CA THR A 230 15.74 5.28 -2.16
C THR A 230 14.22 5.27 -2.06
N GLU A 231 13.58 5.65 -3.15
CA GLU A 231 12.15 5.56 -3.36
C GLU A 231 11.86 4.54 -4.46
N ILE A 232 10.78 3.78 -4.29
CA ILE A 232 10.23 2.99 -5.38
C ILE A 232 8.78 3.36 -5.61
N ASN A 233 8.39 3.31 -6.87
CA ASN A 233 7.02 3.43 -7.30
C ASN A 233 6.60 2.11 -7.92
N GLY A 234 5.33 1.75 -7.78
CA GLY A 234 4.80 0.57 -8.43
C GLY A 234 3.32 0.39 -8.24
N ARG A 235 2.76 -0.41 -9.13
CA ARG A 235 1.35 -0.71 -9.25
C ARG A 235 1.02 -2.05 -8.65
N VAL A 236 -0.14 -2.13 -8.02
CA VAL A 236 -0.73 -3.35 -7.48
C VAL A 236 -2.13 -3.48 -8.07
N VAL A 237 -2.42 -4.65 -8.65
CA VAL A 237 -3.71 -4.94 -9.27
C VAL A 237 -4.42 -6.01 -8.48
N PHE A 238 -5.71 -5.83 -8.21
CA PHE A 238 -6.59 -6.83 -7.60
C PHE A 238 -7.72 -7.15 -8.57
N GLU A 239 -8.17 -8.40 -8.62
CA GLU A 239 -9.39 -8.78 -9.36
C GLU A 239 -10.53 -9.03 -8.38
N ILE A 240 -11.53 -8.14 -8.37
CA ILE A 240 -12.62 -8.10 -7.39
C ILE A 240 -14.00 -8.26 -8.04
N PRO A 241 -15.02 -8.76 -7.31
CA PRO A 241 -16.42 -8.71 -7.76
C PRO A 241 -16.89 -7.29 -8.09
N LEU A 242 -17.79 -7.15 -9.06
CA LEU A 242 -18.45 -5.86 -9.35
C LEU A 242 -19.32 -5.35 -8.18
N SER A 243 -19.70 -6.24 -7.27
CA SER A 243 -20.52 -5.93 -6.10
C SER A 243 -19.72 -5.62 -4.83
N SER A 244 -18.40 -5.49 -4.92
CA SER A 244 -17.56 -5.17 -3.76
C SER A 244 -17.84 -3.76 -3.26
N GLU A 245 -18.18 -3.64 -1.97
CA GLU A 245 -18.42 -2.38 -1.29
C GLU A 245 -17.44 -2.21 -0.10
N ASP A 246 -17.46 -1.03 0.52
CA ASP A 246 -16.68 -0.67 1.72
C ASP A 246 -15.21 -1.09 1.66
N MET A 247 -14.59 -0.87 0.50
CA MET A 247 -13.23 -1.33 0.23
C MET A 247 -12.19 -0.52 0.98
N LYS A 248 -11.18 -1.21 1.50
CA LYS A 248 -9.99 -0.58 2.07
C LYS A 248 -8.72 -1.34 1.71
N ILE A 249 -7.67 -0.58 1.42
CA ILE A 249 -6.33 -1.11 1.20
C ILE A 249 -5.57 -0.99 2.51
N ARG A 250 -4.83 -2.04 2.87
CA ARG A 250 -3.99 -2.09 4.06
C ARG A 250 -2.54 -2.40 3.70
N TYR A 251 -1.61 -1.60 4.18
CA TYR A 251 -0.17 -1.83 4.07
C TYR A 251 0.41 -2.22 5.44
N SER A 252 1.10 -3.37 5.51
CA SER A 252 1.74 -3.87 6.73
C SER A 252 3.13 -3.25 6.95
N LEU A 253 3.28 -2.57 8.08
CA LEU A 253 4.56 -2.03 8.56
C LEU A 253 5.39 -3.08 9.33
N SER A 254 4.89 -4.31 9.46
CA SER A 254 5.60 -5.38 10.17
C SER A 254 6.99 -5.62 9.58
N GLY A 255 7.99 -5.83 10.45
CA GLY A 255 9.38 -6.03 10.05
C GLY A 255 10.18 -4.74 9.83
N LEU A 256 9.59 -3.55 10.02
CA LEU A 256 10.28 -2.26 9.91
C LEU A 256 10.77 -1.72 11.26
N SER A 257 11.00 -2.58 12.27
CA SER A 257 11.24 -2.20 13.69
C SER A 257 10.11 -1.42 14.36
N ILE A 258 9.09 -1.05 13.59
CA ILE A 258 7.78 -0.59 14.04
C ILE A 258 6.98 -1.86 14.35
N SER A 259 6.36 -1.92 15.53
CA SER A 259 5.44 -3.01 15.95
C SER A 259 4.40 -3.33 14.87
N ASP A 260 3.67 -4.45 14.97
CA ASP A 260 2.58 -4.84 14.05
C ASP A 260 1.52 -3.74 13.88
N ARG A 261 1.79 -2.81 12.97
CA ARG A 261 0.99 -1.64 12.62
C ARG A 261 0.67 -1.69 11.15
N PHE A 262 -0.40 -1.02 10.80
CA PHE A 262 -0.90 -0.97 9.45
C PHE A 262 -1.21 0.46 9.06
N VAL A 263 -0.99 0.78 7.79
CA VAL A 263 -1.59 1.95 7.16
C VAL A 263 -2.81 1.48 6.39
N THR A 264 -3.92 2.17 6.56
CA THR A 264 -5.20 1.85 5.91
C THR A 264 -5.72 3.04 5.14
N TRP A 265 -6.08 2.81 3.88
CA TRP A 265 -6.80 3.76 3.03
C TRP A 265 -8.19 3.23 2.72
N PHE A 266 -9.21 4.04 2.99
CA PHE A 266 -10.59 3.73 2.60
C PHE A 266 -10.85 4.24 1.19
N LEU A 267 -11.39 3.37 0.34
CA LEU A 267 -11.67 3.67 -1.05
C LEU A 267 -13.12 4.13 -1.18
N LYS A 268 -13.33 5.23 -1.91
CA LYS A 268 -14.64 5.82 -2.19
C LYS A 268 -15.14 5.45 -3.58
#